data_AF-A0A9E3B6P5-F1
#
_entry.id   AF-A0A9E3B6P5-F1
#
_cell.length_a   1.000
_cell.length_b   1.000
_cell.length_c   1.000
_cell.angle_alpha   90.00
_cell.angle_beta   90.00
_cell.angle_gamma   90.00
#
_symmetry.space_group_name_H-M   'P 1'
#
loop_
_entity.id
_entity.type
_entity.pdbx_description
1 polymer ?
#
loop_
_entity_poly.entity_id
_entity_poly.type
_entity_poly.pdbx_seq_one_letter_code
_entity_poly.pdbx_strand_id
1 'polypeptide(L)'
;MTTPLLEVLQHNYPQASITYVAGSWSKVIVEHSPVVNRVIDCGTVGIPGRYMLREYFHLAHLLRRSSFDLAFVLDRSPMLTLLPWLAGVPRRVGPDSLGRGFSLTDRVPVSASPQHLQHQAEIYLDLARAIGLSVDAPRMRFVPTSEERQKVPP
;
A
#
# COMPACT_ATOMS: atom_id res chain seq x y z
N MET A 1 1.07 -7.35 6.87
CA MET A 1 2.47 -6.91 6.80
C MET A 1 2.62 -5.40 6.58
N THR A 2 1.58 -4.68 6.16
CA THR A 2 1.63 -3.24 5.83
C THR A 2 1.36 -2.32 7.02
N THR A 3 0.90 -2.86 8.15
CA THR A 3 0.49 -2.09 9.33
C THR A 3 1.61 -1.28 10.00
N PRO A 4 2.89 -1.72 10.04
CA PRO A 4 3.98 -0.88 10.52
C PRO A 4 4.19 0.38 9.67
N LEU A 5 4.07 0.28 8.35
CA LEU A 5 4.16 1.44 7.45
C LEU A 5 3.01 2.41 7.71
N LEU A 6 1.79 1.91 7.91
CA LEU A 6 0.65 2.76 8.25
C LEU A 6 0.89 3.56 9.54
N GLU A 7 1.44 2.94 10.58
CA GLU A 7 1.79 3.63 11.83
C GLU A 7 2.84 4.74 11.60
N VAL A 8 3.88 4.45 10.79
CA VAL A 8 4.87 5.45 10.37
C VAL A 8 4.22 6.62 9.64
N LEU A 9 3.30 6.35 8.71
CA LEU A 9 2.60 7.39 7.96
C LEU A 9 1.71 8.24 8.87
N GLN A 10 0.99 7.64 9.81
CA GLN A 10 0.19 8.38 10.77
C GLN A 10 1.05 9.28 11.66
N HIS A 11 2.22 8.79 12.10
CA HIS A 11 3.12 9.57 12.95
C HIS A 11 3.75 10.75 12.22
N ASN A 12 4.24 10.53 10.99
CA ASN A 12 4.90 11.56 10.20
C ASN A 12 3.90 12.53 9.54
N TYR A 13 2.66 12.08 9.29
CA TYR A 13 1.59 12.89 8.71
C TYR A 13 0.29 12.79 9.54
N PRO A 14 0.22 13.38 10.75
CA PRO A 14 -0.93 13.25 11.64
C PRO A 14 -2.27 13.78 11.08
N GLN A 15 -2.20 14.69 10.11
CA GLN A 15 -3.38 15.30 9.46
C GLN A 15 -3.70 14.67 8.10
N ALA A 16 -2.94 13.67 7.65
CA ALA A 16 -3.20 13.04 6.36
C ALA A 16 -4.44 12.14 6.39
N SER A 17 -5.21 12.18 5.31
CA SER A 17 -6.27 11.20 5.04
C SER A 17 -5.67 10.03 4.29
N ILE A 18 -5.62 8.86 4.93
CA ILE A 18 -5.03 7.66 4.37
C ILE A 18 -6.14 6.83 3.70
N THR A 19 -6.04 6.70 2.39
CA THR A 19 -6.86 5.76 1.62
C THR A 19 -6.07 4.51 1.27
N TYR A 20 -6.63 3.34 1.55
CA TYR A 20 -6.01 2.05 1.25
C TYR A 20 -6.71 1.36 0.09
N VAL A 21 -5.97 0.97 -0.94
CA VAL A 21 -6.50 0.20 -2.07
C VAL A 21 -6.19 -1.28 -1.84
N ALA A 22 -7.20 -2.12 -1.82
CA ALA A 22 -7.06 -3.55 -1.56
C ALA A 22 -8.01 -4.38 -2.44
N GLY A 23 -7.60 -5.60 -2.78
CA GLY A 23 -8.48 -6.54 -3.48
C GLY A 23 -9.60 -7.03 -2.56
N SER A 24 -10.72 -7.48 -3.14
CA SER A 24 -11.98 -7.73 -2.42
C SER A 24 -11.86 -8.69 -1.23
N TRP A 25 -10.94 -9.65 -1.30
CA TRP A 25 -10.71 -10.62 -0.21
C TRP A 25 -9.83 -10.06 0.92
N SER A 26 -8.96 -9.11 0.60
CA SER A 26 -7.97 -8.57 1.54
C SER A 26 -8.41 -7.28 2.22
N LYS A 27 -9.45 -6.61 1.70
CA LYS A 27 -9.92 -5.32 2.21
C LYS A 27 -10.37 -5.38 3.67
N VAL A 28 -10.99 -6.49 4.07
CA VAL A 28 -11.49 -6.70 5.45
C VAL A 28 -10.41 -6.55 6.51
N ILE A 29 -9.15 -6.82 6.16
CA ILE A 29 -8.00 -6.71 7.06
C ILE A 29 -7.72 -5.25 7.42
N VAL A 30 -7.98 -4.32 6.49
CA VAL A 30 -7.66 -2.89 6.64
C VAL A 30 -8.89 -2.03 6.93
N GLU A 31 -10.10 -2.53 6.68
CA GLU A 31 -11.37 -1.85 6.95
C GLU A 31 -11.53 -1.46 8.43
N HIS A 32 -10.93 -2.22 9.35
CA HIS A 32 -10.99 -1.96 10.79
C HIS A 32 -9.74 -1.27 11.35
N SER A 33 -8.82 -0.84 10.48
CA SER A 33 -7.61 -0.14 10.92
C SER A 33 -7.96 1.29 11.33
N PRO A 34 -7.62 1.74 12.55
CA PRO A 34 -7.87 3.11 13.00
C PRO A 34 -7.04 4.16 12.23
N VAL A 35 -6.05 3.71 11.46
CA VAL A 35 -5.17 4.56 10.65
C VAL A 35 -5.76 4.83 9.27
N VAL A 36 -6.65 3.97 8.77
CA VAL A 36 -7.16 4.04 7.40
C VAL A 36 -8.51 4.75 7.41
N ASN A 37 -8.61 5.88 6.70
CA ASN A 37 -9.84 6.67 6.62
C ASN A 37 -10.82 6.12 5.58
N ARG A 38 -10.30 5.54 4.50
CA ARG A 38 -11.11 4.99 3.41
C ARG A 38 -10.45 3.76 2.81
N VAL A 39 -11.25 2.75 2.49
CA VAL A 39 -10.80 1.60 1.71
C VAL A 39 -11.44 1.64 0.32
N ILE A 40 -10.64 1.48 -0.72
CA ILE A 40 -11.12 1.31 -2.10
C ILE A 40 -10.92 -0.16 -2.47
N ASP A 41 -12.03 -0.82 -2.80
CA ASP A 41 -12.00 -2.18 -3.34
C ASP A 41 -11.56 -2.13 -4.82
N CYS A 42 -10.41 -2.73 -5.12
CA CYS A 42 -9.91 -2.83 -6.49
C CYS A 42 -10.34 -4.12 -7.20
N GLY A 43 -11.22 -4.92 -6.59
CA GLY A 43 -11.66 -6.18 -7.18
C GLY A 43 -10.49 -7.15 -7.32
N THR A 44 -10.27 -7.56 -8.56
CA THR A 44 -9.17 -8.44 -9.00
C THR A 44 -8.05 -7.66 -9.68
N VAL A 45 -8.13 -6.33 -9.78
CA VAL A 45 -7.10 -5.51 -10.41
C VAL A 45 -5.77 -5.70 -9.67
N GLY A 46 -4.74 -6.09 -10.42
CA GLY A 46 -3.43 -6.49 -9.88
C GLY A 46 -3.17 -7.99 -9.91
N ILE A 47 -4.20 -8.83 -10.08
CA ILE A 47 -4.04 -10.27 -10.24
C ILE A 47 -3.96 -10.61 -11.75
N PRO A 48 -2.83 -11.13 -12.26
CA PRO A 48 -2.67 -11.41 -13.68
C PRO A 48 -3.79 -12.31 -14.23
N GLY A 49 -4.37 -11.91 -15.38
CA GLY A 49 -5.43 -12.66 -16.07
C GLY A 49 -6.81 -12.64 -15.42
N ARG A 50 -7.03 -11.87 -14.34
CA ARG A 50 -8.31 -11.84 -13.60
C ARG A 50 -9.08 -10.53 -13.67
N TYR A 51 -8.60 -9.55 -14.43
CA TYR A 51 -9.27 -8.27 -14.63
C TYR A 51 -9.20 -7.85 -16.09
N MET A 52 -10.16 -7.04 -16.51
CA MET A 52 -10.23 -6.42 -17.83
C MET A 52 -9.62 -5.01 -17.80
N LEU A 53 -9.15 -4.54 -18.95
CA LEU A 53 -8.63 -3.17 -19.11
C LEU A 53 -9.62 -2.10 -18.65
N ARG A 54 -10.92 -2.32 -18.89
CA ARG A 54 -11.98 -1.40 -18.43
C ARG A 54 -11.99 -1.21 -16.92
N GLU A 55 -11.74 -2.27 -16.15
CA GLU A 55 -11.74 -2.25 -14.68
C GLU A 55 -10.49 -1.53 -14.17
N TYR A 56 -9.36 -1.76 -14.84
CA TYR A 56 -8.10 -1.06 -14.58
C TYR A 56 -8.22 0.45 -14.79
N PHE A 57 -8.76 0.89 -15.95
CA PHE A 57 -8.95 2.31 -16.24
C PHE A 57 -10.04 2.95 -15.37
N HIS A 58 -11.09 2.21 -15.03
CA HIS A 58 -12.09 2.67 -14.08
C HIS A 58 -11.46 2.98 -12.71
N LEU A 59 -10.62 2.06 -12.21
CA LEU A 59 -9.89 2.29 -10.96
C LEU A 59 -8.95 3.49 -11.07
N ALA A 60 -8.17 3.61 -12.15
CA ALA A 60 -7.30 4.76 -12.37
C ALA A 60 -8.07 6.09 -12.35
N HIS A 61 -9.25 6.15 -12.98
CA HIS A 61 -10.11 7.31 -12.97
C HIS A 61 -10.68 7.62 -11.57
N LEU A 62 -11.11 6.61 -10.82
CA LEU A 62 -11.56 6.75 -9.44
C LEU A 62 -10.46 7.34 -8.55
N LEU A 63 -9.23 6.85 -8.69
CA LEU A 63 -8.06 7.36 -7.97
C LEU A 63 -7.75 8.81 -8.37
N ARG A 64 -7.82 9.14 -9.67
CA ARG A 64 -7.59 10.50 -10.17
C ARG A 64 -8.54 11.52 -9.55
N ARG A 65 -9.81 11.18 -9.38
CA ARG A 65 -10.81 12.05 -8.76
C ARG A 65 -10.56 12.33 -7.28
N SER A 66 -9.74 11.51 -6.63
CA SER A 66 -9.42 11.67 -5.21
C SER A 66 -8.22 12.60 -4.96
N SER A 67 -7.51 13.03 -6.01
CA SER A 67 -6.42 14.01 -5.97
C SER A 67 -5.37 13.74 -4.88
N PHE A 68 -4.83 12.51 -4.84
CA PHE A 68 -3.80 12.15 -3.87
C PHE A 68 -2.49 12.88 -4.14
N ASP A 69 -1.82 13.34 -3.08
CA ASP A 69 -0.51 13.98 -3.15
C ASP A 69 0.64 12.95 -3.17
N LEU A 70 0.44 11.80 -2.51
CA LEU A 70 1.44 10.77 -2.30
C LEU A 70 0.81 9.38 -2.41
N ALA A 71 1.47 8.48 -3.14
CA ALA A 71 1.09 7.07 -3.21
C ALA A 71 2.27 6.15 -2.86
N PHE A 72 2.02 5.21 -1.96
CA PHE A 72 2.90 4.05 -1.75
C PHE A 72 2.34 2.84 -2.49
N VAL A 73 3.11 2.30 -3.43
CA VAL A 73 2.79 1.05 -4.12
C VAL A 73 3.66 -0.04 -3.52
N LEU A 74 3.02 -0.98 -2.82
CA LEU A 74 3.71 -2.01 -2.04
C LEU A 74 3.96 -3.30 -2.85
N ASP A 75 3.30 -3.42 -3.99
CA ASP A 75 3.43 -4.54 -4.91
C ASP A 75 4.55 -4.29 -5.95
N ARG A 76 5.19 -5.36 -6.41
CA ARG A 76 6.27 -5.32 -7.43
C ARG A 76 5.75 -5.43 -8.87
N SER A 77 4.44 -5.37 -9.05
CA SER A 77 3.74 -5.42 -10.33
C SER A 77 3.83 -4.09 -11.08
N PRO A 78 4.37 -4.08 -12.32
CA PRO A 78 4.42 -2.87 -13.15
C PRO A 78 3.03 -2.25 -13.35
N MET A 79 2.00 -3.09 -13.51
CA MET A 79 0.62 -2.65 -13.70
C MET A 79 0.10 -1.90 -12.47
N LEU A 80 0.45 -2.33 -11.26
CA LEU A 80 0.04 -1.61 -10.05
C LEU A 80 0.84 -0.32 -9.85
N THR A 81 2.14 -0.31 -10.18
CA THR A 81 2.94 0.93 -10.13
C THR A 81 2.45 1.99 -11.12
N LEU A 82 1.82 1.57 -12.22
CA LEU A 82 1.30 2.47 -13.24
C LEU A 82 -0.03 3.16 -12.82
N LEU A 83 -0.81 2.57 -11.90
CA LEU A 83 -2.09 3.14 -11.46
C LEU A 83 -1.96 4.54 -10.86
N PRO A 84 -1.07 4.82 -9.88
CA PRO A 84 -0.92 6.17 -9.34
C PRO A 84 -0.38 7.18 -10.37
N TRP A 85 0.39 6.71 -11.35
CA TRP A 85 0.85 7.57 -12.44
C TRP A 85 -0.31 8.00 -13.34
N LEU A 86 -1.19 7.06 -13.75
CA LEU A 86 -2.41 7.37 -14.49
C LEU A 86 -3.39 8.23 -13.68
N ALA A 87 -3.43 8.01 -12.36
CA ALA A 87 -4.20 8.82 -11.44
C ALA A 87 -3.65 10.25 -11.28
N GLY A 88 -2.44 10.54 -11.79
CA GLY A 88 -1.82 11.86 -11.71
C GLY A 88 -1.25 12.21 -10.33
N VAL A 89 -0.99 11.20 -9.48
CA VAL A 89 -0.37 11.42 -8.16
C VAL A 89 1.04 11.92 -8.36
N PRO A 90 1.44 13.10 -7.83
CA PRO A 90 2.72 13.71 -8.14
C PRO A 90 3.90 12.92 -7.55
N ARG A 91 3.77 12.40 -6.33
CA ARG A 91 4.80 11.59 -5.66
C ARG A 91 4.38 10.13 -5.49
N ARG A 92 5.19 9.20 -5.98
CA ARG A 92 4.88 7.76 -6.09
C ARG A 92 6.09 6.94 -5.65
N VAL A 93 5.94 6.26 -4.52
CA VAL A 93 7.01 5.52 -3.83
C VAL A 93 6.74 4.02 -3.93
N GLY A 94 7.75 3.22 -4.20
CA GLY A 94 7.58 1.77 -4.25
C GLY A 94 8.87 1.01 -4.52
N PRO A 95 8.82 -0.33 -4.43
CA PRO A 95 9.96 -1.17 -4.69
C PRO A 95 10.27 -1.20 -6.19
N ASP A 96 11.53 -0.99 -6.55
CA ASP A 96 12.02 -1.26 -7.90
C ASP A 96 12.76 -2.60 -7.91
N SER A 97 12.17 -3.56 -8.61
CA SER A 97 12.74 -4.88 -8.83
C SER A 97 12.97 -5.05 -10.32
N LEU A 98 14.23 -4.89 -10.73
CA LEU A 98 14.67 -5.01 -12.14
C LEU A 98 13.97 -4.02 -13.09
N GLY A 99 13.79 -2.76 -12.68
CA GLY A 99 13.20 -1.69 -13.52
C GLY A 99 11.68 -1.70 -13.58
N ARG A 100 11.00 -2.58 -12.84
CA ARG A 100 9.53 -2.66 -12.78
C ARG A 100 8.89 -1.46 -12.08
N GLY A 101 9.67 -0.63 -11.39
CA GLY A 101 9.23 0.64 -10.81
C GLY A 101 9.24 1.84 -11.76
N PHE A 102 9.21 1.62 -13.08
CA PHE A 102 9.44 2.68 -14.09
C PHE A 102 8.54 3.92 -13.94
N SER A 103 7.31 3.77 -13.45
CA SER A 103 6.37 4.87 -13.26
C SER A 103 6.51 5.58 -11.90
N LEU A 104 7.30 5.05 -10.97
CA LEU A 104 7.53 5.64 -9.64
C LEU A 104 8.49 6.84 -9.70
N THR A 105 8.28 7.82 -8.83
CA THR A 105 9.21 8.95 -8.63
C THR A 105 10.33 8.58 -7.66
N ASP A 106 10.00 7.85 -6.60
CA ASP A 106 10.92 7.42 -5.56
C ASP A 106 11.02 5.90 -5.61
N ARG A 107 12.04 5.39 -6.32
CA ARG A 107 12.29 3.96 -6.54
C ARG A 107 13.21 3.41 -5.47
N VAL A 108 12.75 2.43 -4.71
CA VAL A 108 13.56 1.79 -3.67
C VAL A 108 14.06 0.44 -4.16
N PRO A 109 15.38 0.24 -4.31
CA PRO A 109 15.92 -1.03 -4.79
C PRO A 109 15.61 -2.12 -3.77
N VAL A 110 15.11 -3.26 -4.26
CA VAL A 110 14.87 -4.44 -3.43
C VAL A 110 15.72 -5.59 -3.92
N SER A 111 16.46 -6.22 -3.00
CA SER A 111 17.26 -7.39 -3.32
C SER A 111 16.39 -8.54 -3.83
N ALA A 112 16.77 -9.10 -4.97
CA ALA A 112 16.18 -10.33 -5.51
C ALA A 112 17.00 -11.58 -5.13
N SER A 113 18.10 -11.40 -4.37
CA SER A 113 19.00 -12.49 -4.00
C SER A 113 18.38 -13.35 -2.89
N PRO A 114 18.30 -14.67 -3.07
CA PRO A 114 17.87 -15.61 -2.03
C PRO A 114 18.80 -15.62 -0.80
N GLN A 115 20.04 -15.11 -0.92
CA GLN A 115 20.97 -14.98 0.20
C GLN A 115 20.69 -13.74 1.06
N HIS A 116 19.88 -12.80 0.58
CA HIS A 116 19.53 -11.55 1.27
C HIS A 116 18.01 -11.39 1.35
N LEU A 117 17.36 -12.35 2.00
CA LEU A 117 15.93 -12.30 2.27
C LEU A 117 15.65 -11.27 3.36
N GLN A 118 15.12 -10.12 2.96
CA GLN A 118 14.60 -9.12 3.90
C GLN A 118 13.16 -9.45 4.27
N HIS A 119 12.81 -9.21 5.53
CA HIS A 119 11.44 -9.32 5.99
C HIS A 119 10.56 -8.30 5.25
N GLN A 120 9.39 -8.72 4.74
CA GLN A 120 8.56 -7.87 3.87
C GLN A 120 8.11 -6.56 4.56
N ALA A 121 7.92 -6.58 5.88
CA ALA A 121 7.61 -5.34 6.61
C ALA A 121 8.78 -4.34 6.55
N GLU A 122 10.03 -4.81 6.63
CA GLU A 122 11.21 -3.94 6.56
C GLU A 122 11.34 -3.28 5.20
N ILE A 123 11.05 -4.03 4.12
CA ILE A 123 11.01 -3.48 2.75
C ILE A 123 10.02 -2.32 2.65
N TYR A 124 8.86 -2.40 3.34
CA TYR A 124 7.89 -1.31 3.35
C TYR A 124 8.35 -0.12 4.20
N LEU A 125 9.07 -0.36 5.28
CA LEU A 125 9.68 0.70 6.08
C LEU A 125 10.81 1.40 5.32
N ASP A 126 11.57 0.68 4.49
CA ASP A 126 12.57 1.26 3.60
C ASP A 126 11.95 2.23 2.59
N LEU A 127 10.70 2.01 2.15
CA LEU A 127 9.97 2.98 1.34
C LEU A 127 9.75 4.31 2.08
N ALA A 128 9.42 4.25 3.37
CA ALA A 128 9.25 5.44 4.21
C ALA A 128 10.60 6.15 4.43
N ARG A 129 11.66 5.39 4.74
CA ARG A 129 13.01 5.95 4.91
C ARG A 129 13.52 6.63 3.64
N ALA A 130 13.24 6.05 2.47
CA ALA A 130 13.68 6.58 1.19
C ALA A 130 13.13 7.98 0.89
N ILE A 131 12.00 8.36 1.48
CA ILE A 131 11.44 9.71 1.36
C ILE A 131 11.69 10.60 2.59
N GLY A 132 12.54 10.15 3.52
CA GLY A 132 12.95 10.91 4.71
C GLY A 132 12.00 10.82 5.89
N LEU A 133 11.11 9.82 5.98
CA LEU A 133 10.25 9.65 7.15
C LEU A 133 11.00 9.03 8.32
N SER A 134 10.69 9.49 9.53
CA SER A 134 11.17 8.88 10.77
C SER A 134 10.47 7.54 11.01
N VAL A 135 11.27 6.49 11.25
CA VAL A 135 10.80 5.12 11.49
C VAL A 135 11.24 4.69 12.89
N ASP A 136 10.42 4.99 13.90
CA ASP A 136 10.72 4.69 15.30
C ASP A 136 9.98 3.44 15.78
N ALA A 137 10.66 2.29 15.70
CA ALA A 137 10.20 0.99 16.21
C ALA A 137 8.71 0.67 15.95
N PRO A 138 8.23 0.72 14.69
CA PRO A 138 6.82 0.56 14.38
C PRO A 138 6.35 -0.85 14.73
N ARG A 139 5.18 -0.95 15.37
CA ARG A 139 4.62 -2.20 15.86
C ARG A 139 3.67 -2.80 14.85
N MET A 140 3.72 -4.12 14.69
CA MET A 140 2.69 -4.82 13.96
C MET A 140 1.39 -4.77 14.77
N ARG A 141 0.39 -4.07 14.23
CA ARG A 141 -0.93 -3.94 14.85
C ARG A 141 -1.97 -4.72 14.04
N PHE A 142 -2.77 -5.54 14.72
CA PHE A 142 -4.00 -6.15 14.21
C PHE A 142 -5.13 -5.76 15.16
N VAL A 143 -6.22 -5.21 14.62
CA VAL A 143 -7.35 -4.73 15.42
C VAL A 143 -8.55 -5.61 15.10
N PRO A 144 -8.87 -6.61 15.93
CA PRO A 144 -10.06 -7.43 15.73
C PRO A 144 -11.32 -6.58 15.95
N THR A 145 -12.37 -6.95 15.22
CA THR A 145 -13.70 -6.33 15.36
C THR A 145 -14.28 -6.55 16.75
N SER A 146 -15.25 -5.74 17.13
CA SER A 146 -15.96 -5.89 18.41
C SER A 146 -16.65 -7.25 18.53
N GLU A 147 -17.18 -7.80 17.42
CA GLU A 147 -17.82 -9.12 17.38
C GLU A 147 -16.81 -10.27 17.52
N GLU A 148 -15.65 -10.17 16.89
CA GLU A 148 -14.59 -11.20 17.01
C GLU A 148 -14.03 -11.28 18.42
N ARG A 149 -13.92 -10.14 19.14
CA ARG A 149 -13.49 -10.13 20.55
C ARG A 149 -14.46 -10.86 21.47
N GLN A 150 -15.75 -10.87 21.14
CA GLN A 150 -16.78 -11.55 21.94
C GLN A 150 -16.81 -13.07 21.73
N LYS A 151 -16.17 -13.58 20.67
CA LYS A 151 -16.16 -15.01 20.32
C LYS A 151 -14.91 -15.76 20.78
N VAL A 152 -14.02 -15.10 21.53
CA VAL A 152 -12.86 -15.79 22.14
C VAL A 152 -13.32 -16.35 23.49
N PRO A 153 -13.54 -17.68 23.62
CA PRO A 153 -13.72 -18.29 24.94
C PRO A 153 -12.44 -18.09 25.78
N PRO A 154 -12.56 -18.04 27.11
CA PRO A 154 -11.43 -17.81 28.02
C PRO A 154 -10.31 -18.86 27.90
#